data_AF-A0A6I0E048-F1
#
_entry.id   AF-A0A6I0E048-F1
#
_cell.length_a   1.000
_cell.length_b   1.000
_cell.length_c   1.000
_cell.angle_alpha   90.00
_cell.angle_beta   90.00
_cell.angle_gamma   90.00
#
_symmetry.space_group_name_H-M   'P 1'
#
loop_
_entity.id
_entity.type
_entity.pdbx_description
1 polymer ?
#
loop_
_entity_poly.entity_id
_entity_poly.type
_entity_poly.pdbx_seq_one_letter_code
_entity_poly.pdbx_strand_id
1 'polypeptide(L)' 'MQNNCRGCHSGTSPNGGIRLESYTDVKTVAGNGSLVNVINGTNGKPLMPPSNKLSDCRITQIQNWVTDGSLNN' A
#
# COMPACT_ATOMS: atom_id res chain seq x y z
N MET A 1 1.82 -6.02 6.89
CA MET A 1 1.01 -4.81 7.10
C MET A 1 1.56 -3.92 8.21
N GLN A 2 1.75 -4.42 9.43
CA GLN A 2 2.19 -3.60 10.57
C GLN A 2 3.59 -2.94 10.35
N ASN A 3 4.61 -3.71 9.94
CA ASN A 3 5.97 -3.18 9.83
C ASN A 3 6.28 -2.46 8.51
N ASN A 4 5.55 -2.77 7.44
CA ASN A 4 5.86 -2.25 6.10
C ASN A 4 4.90 -1.15 5.63
N CYS A 5 3.81 -0.89 6.36
CA CYS A 5 2.80 0.08 5.92
C CYS A 5 2.40 0.96 7.11
N ARG A 6 1.93 0.36 8.20
CA ARG A 6 1.40 1.13 9.34
C ARG A 6 2.46 1.89 10.13
N GLY A 7 3.73 1.51 10.06
CA GLY A 7 4.81 2.26 10.72
C GLY A 7 4.85 3.75 10.36
N CYS A 8 4.50 4.10 9.11
CA CYS A 8 4.40 5.49 8.66
C CYS A 8 2.97 5.92 8.31
N HIS A 9 2.08 4.97 8.01
CA HIS A 9 0.71 5.23 7.55
C HIS A 9 -0.34 4.89 8.62
N SER A 10 -0.11 5.30 9.86
CA SER A 10 -1.07 5.14 10.97
C SER A 10 -1.05 6.33 11.92
N GLY A 11 -1.98 6.35 12.87
CA GLY A 11 -2.08 7.38 13.91
C GLY A 11 -2.78 8.65 13.44
N THR A 12 -2.72 9.69 14.26
CA THR A 12 -3.35 10.99 13.99
C THR A 12 -2.62 11.80 12.92
N SER A 13 -1.34 11.52 12.68
CA SER A 13 -0.49 12.25 11.72
C SER A 13 0.29 11.28 10.83
N PRO A 14 -0.39 10.56 9.92
CA PRO A 14 0.28 9.63 9.02
C PRO A 14 1.08 10.35 7.94
N ASN A 15 2.20 9.76 7.51
CA ASN A 15 3.03 10.31 6.45
C ASN A 15 2.25 10.41 5.13
N GLY A 16 2.43 11.54 4.45
CA GLY A 16 1.73 11.86 3.21
C GLY A 16 0.21 12.02 3.37
N GLY A 17 -0.30 12.12 4.60
CA GLY A 17 -1.74 12.19 4.86
C GLY A 17 -2.50 10.90 4.57
N ILE A 18 -1.79 9.78 4.32
CA ILE A 18 -2.40 8.49 3.98
C ILE A 18 -2.43 7.60 5.21
N ARG A 19 -3.64 7.39 5.75
CA ARG A 19 -3.91 6.42 6.82
C ARG A 19 -4.21 5.05 6.22
N LEU A 20 -3.70 3.97 6.81
CA LEU A 20 -3.94 2.58 6.38
C LEU A 20 -4.36 1.71 7.58
N GLU A 21 -5.32 2.19 8.36
CA GLU A 21 -5.73 1.56 9.63
C GLU A 21 -6.99 0.70 9.52
N SER A 22 -7.84 1.01 8.55
CA SER A 22 -9.01 0.20 8.22
C SER A 22 -8.84 -0.51 6.86
N TYR A 23 -9.62 -1.56 6.63
CA TYR A 23 -9.71 -2.18 5.30
C TYR A 23 -10.20 -1.16 4.26
N THR A 24 -11.14 -0.28 4.61
CA THR A 24 -11.67 0.76 3.73
C THR A 24 -10.57 1.73 3.27
N ASP A 25 -9.66 2.10 4.17
CA ASP A 25 -8.52 2.95 3.84
C ASP A 25 -7.61 2.27 2.79
N VAL A 26 -7.27 1.00 3.03
CA VAL A 26 -6.42 0.21 2.12
C VAL A 26 -7.11 -0.01 0.78
N LYS A 27 -8.42 -0.31 0.79
CA LYS A 27 -9.23 -0.47 -0.42
C LYS A 27 -9.27 0.81 -1.25
N THR A 28 -9.30 1.97 -0.61
CA THR A 28 -9.32 3.27 -1.30
C THR A 28 -8.04 3.47 -2.12
N VAL A 29 -6.88 3.23 -1.51
CA VAL A 29 -5.58 3.38 -2.21
C VAL A 29 -5.29 2.25 -3.19
N ALA A 30 -5.89 1.07 -2.99
CA ALA A 30 -5.87 -0.03 -3.95
C ALA A 30 -6.69 0.32 -5.20
N GLY A 31 -7.93 0.75 -5.01
CA GLY A 31 -8.88 1.03 -6.09
C GLY A 31 -8.51 2.25 -6.95
N ASN A 32 -7.78 3.22 -6.40
CA ASN A 32 -7.28 4.37 -7.17
C ASN A 32 -5.90 4.12 -7.81
N GLY A 33 -5.36 2.90 -7.71
CA GLY A 33 -4.07 2.50 -8.30
C GLY A 33 -2.83 3.02 -7.57
N SER A 34 -2.98 3.85 -6.53
CA SER A 34 -1.83 4.41 -5.79
C SER A 34 -1.01 3.32 -5.12
N LEU A 35 -1.66 2.30 -4.55
CA LEU A 35 -0.98 1.20 -3.86
C LEU A 35 0.00 0.48 -4.78
N VAL A 36 -0.44 0.09 -5.98
CA VAL A 36 0.41 -0.63 -6.94
C VAL A 36 1.54 0.26 -7.44
N ASN A 37 1.28 1.55 -7.64
CA ASN A 37 2.30 2.50 -8.11
C ASN A 37 3.39 2.74 -7.05
N VAL A 38 3.04 2.92 -5.78
CA VAL A 38 4.03 3.19 -4.72
C VAL A 38 4.85 1.95 -4.36
N ILE A 39 4.28 0.74 -4.37
CA ILE A 39 5.06 -0.48 -4.06
C ILE A 39 6.02 -0.86 -5.20
N ASN A 40 5.78 -0.34 -6.41
CA ASN A 40 6.65 -0.53 -7.57
C ASN A 40 7.54 0.69 -7.89
N GLY A 41 7.27 1.86 -7.30
CA GLY A 41 7.99 3.09 -7.62
C GLY A 41 7.75 3.59 -9.05
N THR A 42 6.53 3.39 -9.58
CA THR A 42 6.16 3.72 -10.97
C THR A 42 5.26 4.95 -11.04
N ASN A 43 4.99 5.45 -12.25
CA ASN A 43 4.07 6.57 -12.49
C ASN A 43 4.42 7.85 -11.70
N GLY A 44 5.72 8.11 -11.52
CA GLY A 44 6.23 9.25 -10.76
C GLY A 44 5.93 9.19 -9.26
N LYS A 45 5.48 8.05 -8.73
CA LYS A 45 5.25 7.84 -7.30
C LYS A 45 6.52 7.38 -6.60
N PRO A 46 6.80 7.85 -5.38
CA PRO A 46 7.93 7.37 -4.61
C PRO A 46 7.76 5.90 -4.24
N LEU A 47 8.86 5.14 -4.24
CA LEU A 47 8.87 3.75 -3.83
C LEU A 47 8.61 3.64 -2.31
N MET A 48 7.67 2.77 -1.93
CA MET A 48 7.31 2.52 -0.53
C MET A 48 7.42 1.03 -0.18
N PRO A 49 8.04 0.67 0.96
CA PRO A 49 8.78 1.54 1.88
C PRO A 49 10.08 2.12 1.26
N PRO A 50 10.52 3.34 1.64
CA PRO A 50 11.65 4.01 0.99
C PRO A 50 13.01 3.28 1.10
N SER A 51 13.25 2.61 2.23
CA SER A 51 14.54 1.96 2.52
C SER A 51 14.44 0.44 2.58
N ASN A 52 13.26 -0.14 2.39
CA ASN A 52 13.04 -1.57 2.49
C ASN A 52 11.89 -1.98 1.57
N LYS A 53 12.16 -2.02 0.27
CA LYS A 53 11.20 -2.48 -0.74
C LYS A 53 10.66 -3.85 -0.34
N LEU A 54 9.36 -4.04 -0.51
CA LEU A 54 8.75 -5.36 -0.36
C LEU A 54 9.43 -6.38 -1.29
N SER A 55 9.52 -7.63 -0.86
CA SER A 55 9.97 -8.70 -1.74
C SER A 55 9.02 -8.86 -2.92
N ASP A 56 9.54 -9.33 -4.05
CA ASP A 56 8.73 -9.48 -5.27
C ASP A 56 7.53 -10.41 -5.04
N CYS A 57 7.69 -11.49 -4.26
CA CYS A 57 6.57 -12.34 -3.84
C CYS A 57 5.46 -11.55 -3.11
N ARG A 58 5.80 -10.63 -2.21
CA ARG A 58 4.82 -9.79 -1.51
C ARG A 58 4.16 -8.78 -2.45
N ILE A 59 4.92 -8.22 -3.39
CA ILE A 59 4.39 -7.30 -4.40
C ILE A 59 3.38 -8.04 -5.29
N THR A 60 3.72 -9.24 -5.78
CA THR A 60 2.82 -10.06 -6.59
C THR A 60 1.56 -10.44 -5.83
N GLN A 61 1.66 -10.82 -4.55
CA GLN A 61 0.49 -11.09 -3.71
C GLN A 61 -0.45 -9.88 -3.62
N ILE A 62 0.11 -8.68 -3.43
CA ILE A 62 -0.68 -7.45 -3.37
C ILE A 62 -1.30 -7.13 -4.73
N GLN A 63 -0.56 -7.25 -5.83
CA GLN A 63 -1.07 -7.01 -7.18
C GLN A 63 -2.23 -7.94 -7.54
N ASN A 64 -2.12 -9.22 -7.20
CA ASN A 64 -3.20 -10.19 -7.41
C ASN A 64 -4.42 -9.83 -6.58
N TRP A 65 -4.25 -9.54 -5.29
CA TRP A 65 -5.35 -9.10 -4.43
C TRP A 65 -6.05 -7.82 -4.96
N VAL A 66 -5.29 -6.84 -5.48
CA VAL A 66 -5.87 -5.65 -6.11
C VAL A 66 -6.66 -6.02 -7.37
N THR A 67 -6.10 -6.90 -8.22
CA THR A 67 -6.72 -7.39 -9.45
C THR A 67 -8.01 -8.17 -9.18
N ASP A 68 -8.04 -8.94 -8.09
CA ASP A 68 -9.20 -9.72 -7.65
C ASP A 68 -10.31 -8.85 -7.00
N GLY A 69 -10.20 -7.52 -7.09
CA GLY A 69 -11.20 -6.58 -6.56
C GLY A 69 -10.98 -6.17 -5.10
N SER A 70 -9.78 -6.41 -4.57
CA SER A 70 -9.37 -6.00 -3.21
C SER A 70 -10.31 -6.53 -2.13
N LEU A 71 -10.73 -7.79 -2.19
CA LEU A 71 -11.76 -8.37 -1.32
C LEU A 71 -11.37 -8.40 0.17
N ASN A 72 -12.37 -8.38 1.06
CA ASN A 72 -12.22 -8.52 2.51
C ASN A 72 -12.82 -9.85 2.97
N ASN A 73 -12.04 -10.93 2.87
CA ASN A 73 -12.49 -12.29 3.13
C ASN A 73 -11.66 -12.94 4.23
#